data_AF-A0A368F0M1-F1
#
_entry.id   AF-A0A368F0M1-F1
#
_cell.length_a   1.000
_cell.length_b   1.000
_cell.length_c   1.000
_cell.angle_alpha   90.00
_cell.angle_beta   90.00
_cell.angle_gamma   90.00
#
_symmetry.space_group_name_H-M   'P 1'
#
loop_
_entity.id
_entity.type
_entity.pdbx_description
1 polymer ?
#
loop_
_entity_poly.entity_id
_entity_poly.type
_entity_poly.pdbx_seq_one_letter_code
_entity_poly.pdbx_strand_id
1 'polypeptide(L)'
;MEKAPAQQQVQCQTCRYVYVKTWVLKPFSEWCRPAIKLTTWECIEIFLDTYSTYKFLRGFILMLEGHRSFVVQCLHFLFWRIFIATDRRLAYYTSLGRQMLSSIFEISVKDFVSDSEM
;
A
#
# COMPACT_ATOMS: atom_id res chain seq x y z
N MET A 1 16.64 -9.53 18.03
CA MET A 1 15.33 -9.54 17.35
C MET A 1 14.85 -8.11 17.17
N GLU A 2 14.43 -7.77 15.95
CA GLU A 2 13.95 -6.44 15.57
C GLU A 2 12.58 -6.19 16.23
N LYS A 3 12.48 -5.18 17.10
CA LYS A 3 11.19 -4.79 17.70
C LYS A 3 10.25 -4.38 16.57
N ALA A 4 9.06 -4.99 16.51
CA ALA A 4 8.03 -4.56 15.57
C ALA A 4 7.73 -3.06 15.78
N PRO A 5 7.54 -2.28 14.70
CA PRO A 5 7.34 -0.83 14.79
C PRO A 5 6.17 -0.50 15.73
N ALA A 6 6.30 0.59 16.51
CA ALA A 6 5.37 0.95 17.59
C ALA A 6 3.89 1.04 17.15
N GLN A 7 3.64 1.29 15.86
CA GLN A 7 2.30 1.33 15.27
C GLN A 7 1.57 -0.03 15.25
N GLN A 8 2.30 -1.15 15.39
CA GLN A 8 1.75 -2.52 15.36
C GLN A 8 1.56 -3.13 16.75
N GLN A 9 1.95 -2.42 17.81
CA GLN A 9 1.83 -2.85 19.19
C GLN A 9 0.58 -2.24 19.83
N VAL A 10 -0.29 -3.08 20.40
CA VAL A 10 -1.41 -2.61 21.24
C VAL A 10 -1.12 -3.00 22.67
N GLN A 11 -0.91 -2.01 23.53
CA GLN A 11 -0.77 -2.27 24.97
C GLN A 11 -2.15 -2.23 25.63
N CYS A 12 -2.52 -3.31 26.31
CA CYS A 12 -3.73 -3.32 27.12
C CYS A 12 -3.58 -2.35 28.30
N GLN A 13 -4.55 -1.46 28.48
CA GLN A 13 -4.52 -0.43 29.54
C GLN A 13 -4.67 -1.04 30.94
N THR A 14 -5.32 -2.21 31.06
CA THR A 14 -5.58 -2.88 32.34
C THR A 14 -4.42 -3.78 32.77
N CYS A 15 -3.91 -4.65 31.90
CA CYS A 15 -2.86 -5.61 32.24
C CYS A 15 -1.45 -5.23 31.74
N ARG A 16 -1.31 -4.09 31.04
CA ARG A 16 -0.06 -3.60 30.43
C ARG A 16 0.64 -4.57 29.48
N TYR A 17 0.00 -5.69 29.13
CA TYR A 17 0.52 -6.66 28.18
C TYR A 17 0.53 -6.07 26.76
N VAL A 18 1.59 -6.38 26.02
CA VAL A 18 1.77 -5.91 24.63
C VAL A 18 1.25 -7.00 23.71
N TYR A 19 0.32 -6.63 22.83
CA TYR A 19 -0.18 -7.51 21.81
C TYR A 19 0.40 -7.12 20.45
N VAL A 20 0.75 -8.10 19.62
CA VAL A 20 1.26 -7.86 18.27
C VAL A 20 0.18 -8.13 17.24
N LYS A 21 -0.12 -7.11 16.42
CA LYS A 21 -1.01 -7.27 15.27
C LYS A 21 -0.23 -7.89 14.12
N THR A 22 -0.59 -9.11 13.75
CA THR A 22 -0.03 -9.80 12.58
C THR A 22 -1.12 -10.00 11.52
N TRP A 23 -0.76 -9.82 10.25
CA TRP A 23 -1.64 -10.16 9.15
C TRP A 23 -1.48 -11.64 8.84
N VAL A 24 -2.55 -12.41 9.02
CA VAL A 24 -2.57 -13.85 8.73
C VAL A 24 -3.50 -14.08 7.55
N LEU A 25 -3.08 -14.98 6.66
CA LEU A 25 -3.90 -15.36 5.51
C LEU A 25 -5.16 -16.07 5.99
N LYS A 26 -6.33 -15.62 5.55
CA LYS A 26 -7.59 -16.33 5.84
C LYS A 26 -7.64 -17.64 5.07
N PRO A 27 -8.30 -18.69 5.62
CA PRO A 27 -8.58 -19.89 4.84
C PRO A 27 -9.44 -19.53 3.61
N PHE A 28 -9.24 -20.24 2.50
CA PHE A 28 -9.93 -19.96 1.22
C PHE A 28 -11.47 -19.94 1.33
N SER A 29 -12.04 -20.66 2.30
CA SER A 29 -13.47 -20.68 2.60
C SER A 29 -14.02 -19.35 3.15
N GLU A 30 -13.17 -18.52 3.73
CA GLU A 30 -13.52 -17.22 4.34
C GLU A 30 -13.10 -16.03 3.48
N TRP A 31 -12.62 -16.29 2.27
CA TRP A 31 -12.32 -15.24 1.31
C TRP A 31 -13.64 -14.61 0.85
N CYS A 32 -13.91 -13.41 1.34
CA CYS A 32 -15.04 -12.63 0.91
C CYS A 32 -14.67 -11.79 -0.30
N ARG A 33 -15.64 -11.53 -1.20
CA ARG A 33 -15.44 -10.52 -2.25
C ARG A 33 -15.30 -9.15 -1.57
N PRO A 34 -14.20 -8.42 -1.76
CA PRO A 34 -14.07 -7.10 -1.17
C PRO A 34 -15.18 -6.20 -1.71
N ALA A 35 -15.85 -5.47 -0.81
CA ALA A 35 -16.98 -4.59 -1.14
C ALA A 35 -16.49 -3.29 -1.80
N ILE A 36 -15.79 -3.44 -2.92
CA ILE A 36 -15.18 -2.35 -3.66
C ILE A 36 -16.25 -1.76 -4.57
N LYS A 37 -16.85 -0.68 -4.07
CA LYS A 37 -17.76 0.15 -4.84
C LYS A 37 -16.95 1.15 -5.65
N LEU A 38 -16.27 0.68 -6.69
CA LEU A 38 -15.62 1.54 -7.67
C LEU A 38 -16.66 1.99 -8.68
N THR A 39 -16.78 3.31 -8.83
CA THR A 39 -17.51 3.89 -9.97
C THR A 39 -16.71 3.69 -11.25
N THR A 40 -17.39 3.63 -12.40
CA THR A 40 -16.73 3.52 -13.71
C THR A 40 -15.72 4.65 -13.95
N TRP A 41 -16.01 5.84 -13.43
CA TRP A 41 -15.12 6.99 -13.52
C TRP A 41 -13.82 6.79 -12.72
N GLU A 42 -13.92 6.27 -11.49
CA GLU A 42 -12.73 5.93 -10.70
C GLU A 42 -11.89 4.88 -11.42
N CYS A 43 -12.49 3.83 -12.00
CA CYS A 43 -11.73 2.85 -12.79
C CYS A 43 -10.96 3.49 -13.96
N ILE A 44 -11.56 4.46 -14.66
CA ILE A 44 -10.90 5.20 -15.73
C ILE A 44 -9.75 6.06 -15.17
N GLU A 45 -9.96 6.73 -14.05
CA GLU A 45 -8.92 7.53 -13.37
C GLU A 45 -7.71 6.64 -12.99
N ILE A 46 -7.96 5.49 -12.38
CA ILE A 46 -6.91 4.52 -12.02
C ILE A 46 -6.17 4.02 -13.26
N PHE A 47 -6.89 3.72 -14.33
CA PHE A 47 -6.30 3.25 -15.58
C PHE A 47 -5.40 4.31 -16.21
N LEU A 48 -5.85 5.57 -16.26
CA LEU A 48 -5.08 6.70 -16.78
C LEU A 48 -3.83 6.96 -15.93
N ASP A 49 -3.96 6.91 -14.61
CA ASP A 49 -2.84 7.07 -13.68
C ASP A 49 -1.80 5.97 -13.87
N THR A 50 -2.25 4.71 -14.00
CA THR A 50 -1.38 3.56 -14.23
C THR A 50 -0.68 3.66 -15.59
N TYR A 51 -1.43 3.98 -16.65
CA TYR A 51 -0.90 4.15 -17.99
C TYR A 51 0.14 5.27 -18.06
N SER A 52 -0.16 6.42 -17.44
CA SER A 52 0.76 7.56 -17.38
C SER A 52 2.04 7.21 -16.60
N THR A 53 1.91 6.51 -15.47
CA THR A 53 3.05 6.02 -14.67
C THR A 53 3.91 5.05 -15.48
N TYR A 54 3.30 4.10 -16.19
CA TYR A 54 4.00 3.17 -17.06
C TYR A 54 4.76 3.90 -18.18
N LYS A 55 4.12 4.88 -18.83
CA LYS A 55 4.74 5.70 -19.88
C LYS A 55 5.90 6.55 -19.32
N PHE A 56 5.77 7.03 -18.09
CA PHE A 56 6.85 7.71 -17.38
C PHE A 56 8.05 6.80 -17.15
N LEU A 57 7.83 5.59 -16.60
CA LEU A 57 8.89 4.62 -16.34
C LEU A 57 9.60 4.17 -17.63
N ARG A 58 8.83 3.86 -18.67
CA ARG A 58 9.41 3.55 -19.99
C ARG A 58 10.22 4.71 -20.55
N GLY A 59 9.73 5.94 -20.39
CA GLY A 59 10.45 7.15 -20.77
C GLY A 59 11.75 7.35 -19.97
N PHE A 60 11.76 6.93 -18.71
CA PHE A 60 12.93 6.97 -17.85
C PHE A 60 13.99 5.97 -18.30
N ILE A 61 13.59 4.74 -18.65
CA ILE A 61 14.49 3.72 -19.22
C ILE A 61 15.12 4.22 -20.53
N LEU A 62 14.30 4.76 -21.44
CA LEU A 62 14.77 5.33 -22.70
C LEU A 62 15.70 6.54 -22.49
N MET A 63 15.54 7.29 -21.40
CA MET A 63 16.45 8.38 -21.04
C MET A 63 17.79 7.83 -20.53
N LEU A 64 17.78 6.77 -19.71
CA LEU A 64 19.00 6.09 -19.26
C LEU A 64 19.79 5.49 -20.42
N GLU A 65 19.10 4.98 -21.45
CA GLU A 65 19.70 4.48 -22.69
C GLU A 65 20.18 5.62 -23.63
N GLY A 66 19.98 6.89 -23.27
CA GLY A 66 20.39 8.05 -24.06
C GLY A 66 19.48 8.38 -25.25
N HIS A 67 18.37 7.65 -25.43
CA HIS A 67 17.41 7.87 -26.52
C HIS A 67 16.41 9.01 -26.25
N ARG A 68 16.37 9.55 -25.02
CA ARG A 68 15.43 10.60 -24.63
C ARG A 68 16.11 11.70 -23.82
N SER A 69 15.77 12.96 -24.12
CA SER A 69 16.31 14.12 -23.42
C SER A 69 15.92 14.13 -21.93
N PHE A 70 16.93 14.36 -21.08
CA PHE A 70 16.76 14.49 -19.63
C PHE A 70 15.76 15.59 -19.24
N VAL A 71 15.81 16.75 -19.90
CA VAL A 71 14.93 17.90 -19.61
C VAL A 71 13.46 17.54 -19.84
N VAL A 72 13.16 16.84 -20.94
CA VAL A 72 11.81 16.38 -21.27
C VAL A 72 11.31 15.38 -20.22
N GLN A 73 12.19 14.52 -19.73
CA GLN A 73 11.84 13.55 -18.69
C GLN A 73 11.62 14.23 -17.32
N CYS A 74 12.37 15.28 -16.99
CA CYS A 74 12.15 16.09 -15.79
C CYS A 74 10.79 16.82 -15.82
N LEU A 75 10.41 17.42 -16.94
CA LEU A 75 9.08 18.04 -17.10
C LEU A 75 7.97 17.00 -16.92
N HIS A 76 8.15 15.82 -17.51
CA HIS A 76 7.19 14.72 -17.36
C HIS A 76 7.12 14.20 -15.91
N PHE A 77 8.25 14.17 -15.20
CA PHE A 77 8.28 13.84 -13.76
C PHE A 77 7.51 14.87 -12.93
N LEU A 78 7.70 16.16 -13.17
CA LEU A 78 6.97 17.22 -12.45
C LEU A 78 5.47 17.11 -12.69
N PHE A 79 5.07 16.90 -13.94
CA PHE A 79 3.67 16.65 -14.28
C PHE A 79 3.12 15.41 -13.56
N TRP A 80 3.83 14.28 -13.62
CA TRP A 80 3.44 13.06 -12.92
C TRP A 80 3.33 13.28 -11.40
N ARG A 81 4.25 14.04 -10.80
CA ARG A 81 4.24 14.33 -9.37
C ARG A 81 3.06 15.18 -8.94
N ILE A 82 2.72 16.21 -9.72
CA ILE A 82 1.63 17.13 -9.39
C ILE A 82 0.26 16.46 -9.55
N PHE A 83 0.08 15.72 -10.65
CA PHE A 83 -1.23 15.17 -11.00
C PHE A 83 -1.46 13.77 -10.43
N ILE A 84 -0.45 12.90 -10.41
CA ILE A 84 -0.63 11.47 -10.07
C ILE A 84 -0.15 11.17 -8.65
N ALA A 85 1.06 11.62 -8.29
CA ALA A 85 1.65 11.37 -6.98
C ALA A 85 1.19 12.38 -5.90
N THR A 86 -0.08 12.80 -5.94
CA THR A 86 -0.68 13.64 -4.91
C THR A 86 -1.02 12.81 -3.68
N ASP A 87 -0.86 13.38 -2.47
CA ASP A 87 -1.17 12.71 -1.20
C ASP A 87 -2.61 12.15 -1.18
N ARG A 88 -3.56 12.87 -1.77
CA ARG A 88 -4.96 12.41 -1.89
C ARG A 88 -5.08 11.10 -2.67
N ARG A 89 -4.43 11.01 -3.84
CA ARG A 89 -4.46 9.82 -4.70
C ARG A 89 -3.73 8.66 -4.02
N LEU A 90 -2.58 8.93 -3.40
CA LEU A 90 -1.84 7.92 -2.66
C LEU A 90 -2.62 7.37 -1.46
N ALA A 91 -3.28 8.23 -0.69
CA ALA A 91 -4.14 7.82 0.42
C ALA A 91 -5.33 7.00 -0.07
N TYR A 92 -5.95 7.39 -1.19
CA TYR A 92 -7.01 6.63 -1.84
C TYR A 92 -6.54 5.23 -2.23
N TYR A 93 -5.44 5.11 -2.99
CA TYR A 93 -4.86 3.81 -3.37
C TYR A 93 -4.46 2.96 -2.17
N THR A 94 -3.91 3.58 -1.13
CA THR A 94 -3.55 2.89 0.12
C THR A 94 -4.79 2.32 0.81
N SER A 95 -5.88 3.09 0.89
CA SER A 95 -7.14 2.62 1.48
C SER A 95 -7.81 1.53 0.67
N LEU A 96 -7.81 1.65 -0.67
CA LEU A 96 -8.29 0.61 -1.59
C LEU A 96 -7.48 -0.69 -1.44
N GLY A 97 -6.16 -0.57 -1.38
CA GLY A 97 -5.26 -1.70 -1.11
C GLY A 97 -5.53 -2.34 0.25
N ARG A 98 -5.77 -1.52 1.30
CA ARG A 98 -6.13 -2.04 2.63
C ARG A 98 -7.45 -2.79 2.63
N GLN A 99 -8.45 -2.32 1.88
CA GLN A 99 -9.73 -3.02 1.73
C GLN A 99 -9.57 -4.36 1.00
N MET A 100 -8.78 -4.39 -0.09
CA MET A 100 -8.40 -5.64 -0.77
C MET A 100 -7.64 -6.59 0.16
N LEU A 101 -6.70 -6.08 0.95
CA LEU A 101 -5.96 -6.91 1.90
C LEU A 101 -6.88 -7.44 2.99
N SER A 102 -7.82 -6.64 3.50
CA SER A 102 -8.76 -7.09 4.55
C SER A 102 -9.73 -8.18 4.10
N SER A 103 -9.97 -8.34 2.80
CA SER A 103 -10.80 -9.44 2.29
C SER A 103 -10.06 -10.78 2.25
N ILE A 104 -8.73 -10.76 2.11
CA ILE A 104 -7.89 -11.96 1.98
C ILE A 104 -7.17 -12.28 3.30
N PHE A 105 -6.82 -11.26 4.06
CA PHE A 105 -6.08 -11.35 5.30
C PHE A 105 -6.95 -10.93 6.48
N GLU A 106 -6.72 -11.58 7.62
CA GLU A 106 -7.27 -11.19 8.91
C GLU A 106 -6.16 -10.60 9.77
N ILE A 107 -6.51 -9.60 10.56
CA ILE A 107 -5.60 -9.08 11.59
C ILE A 107 -5.75 -10.00 12.80
N SER A 108 -4.83 -10.96 12.93
CA SER A 108 -4.75 -11.82 14.10
C SER A 108 -3.84 -11.17 15.14
N VAL A 109 -4.37 -11.06 16.36
CA VAL A 109 -3.64 -10.55 17.51
C VAL A 109 -3.00 -11.76 18.18
N LYS A 110 -1.68 -11.89 18.06
CA LYS A 110 -0.93 -12.94 18.78
C LYS A 110 -0.37 -12.35 20.07
N ASP A 111 -0.36 -13.17 21.10
CA ASP A 111 0.28 -12.85 22.38
C ASP A 111 1.78 -12.60 22.14
N PHE A 112 2.29 -11.49 22.64
CA PHE A 112 3.72 -11.23 22.62
C PHE A 112 4.36 -12.06 23.73
N VAL A 113 4.78 -13.29 23.41
CA VAL A 113 5.61 -14.08 24.33
C VAL A 113 6.94 -13.34 24.46
N SER A 114 7.11 -12.58 25.55
CA SER A 114 8.43 -12.14 25.97
C SER A 114 9.12 -13.34 26.60
N ASP A 115 10.30 -13.73 26.08
CA ASP A 115 11.16 -14.82 26.61
C ASP A 115 11.70 -14.56 28.03
N SER A 116 11.00 -13.79 28.87
CA SER A 116 11.35 -13.50 30.26
C SER A 116 10.77 -14.51 31.26
N GLU A 117 10.17 -15.61 30.80
CA GLU A 117 9.70 -16.73 31.63
C GLU A 117 10.33 -18.08 31.24
N MET A 118 11.63 -18.08 30.89
CA MET A 118 12.44 -19.30 30.82
C MET A 118 13.66 -19.20 31.72
#